data_AF-A0A971CKG8-F1
#
_entry.id   AF-A0A971CKG8-F1
#
_cell.length_a   1.000
_cell.length_b   1.000
_cell.length_c   1.000
_cell.angle_alpha   90.00
_cell.angle_beta   90.00
_cell.angle_gamma   90.00
#
_symmetry.space_group_name_H-M   'P 1'
#
loop_
_entity.id
_entity.type
_entity.pdbx_description
1 polymer ?
#
loop_
_entity_poly.entity_id
_entity_poly.type
_entity_poly.pdbx_seq_one_letter_code
_entity_poly.pdbx_strand_id
1 'polypeptide(L)'
;MSEIFDFLKKTEVDSRKKFPSAPPTVDLPLSEEETARPAVEQEFDSVPAVSEIVPSDKFDLAECSPQLRNALDPATVVGEQFRALRTRLNLLQKQNEIKVILVTSTVPEEGKSFTACGLAGVIAQEPGKRVVVIDLDMRKPG
;
A
#
# COMPACT_ATOMS: atom_id res chain seq x y z
N MET A 1 16.01 24.64 -22.94
CA MET A 1 15.87 23.52 -21.98
C MET A 1 15.03 24.04 -20.84
N SER A 2 13.88 23.43 -20.58
CA SER A 2 12.78 24.04 -19.84
C SER A 2 13.09 24.17 -18.35
N GLU A 3 13.14 25.42 -17.84
CA GLU A 3 13.35 25.76 -16.43
C GLU A 3 12.33 25.09 -15.48
N ILE A 4 11.16 24.71 -16.02
CA ILE A 4 10.09 24.02 -15.30
C ILE A 4 10.51 22.59 -14.94
N PHE A 5 11.27 21.91 -15.80
CA PHE A 5 11.72 20.53 -15.55
C PHE A 5 12.83 20.47 -14.50
N ASP A 6 13.71 21.48 -14.49
CA ASP A 6 14.76 21.60 -13.48
C ASP A 6 14.17 22.00 -12.11
N PHE A 7 13.12 22.82 -12.10
CA PHE A 7 12.38 23.14 -10.88
C PHE A 7 11.70 21.91 -10.28
N LEU A 8 11.03 21.09 -11.10
CA LEU A 8 10.39 19.84 -10.64
C LEU A 8 11.39 18.85 -10.03
N LYS A 9 12.55 18.64 -10.69
CA LYS A 9 13.63 17.80 -10.13
C LYS A 9 14.20 18.36 -8.82
N LYS A 10 14.32 19.69 -8.71
CA LYS A 10 14.80 20.35 -7.50
C LYS A 10 13.80 20.20 -6.34
N THR A 11 12.50 20.28 -6.63
CA THR A 11 11.44 20.05 -5.63
C THR A 11 11.31 18.58 -5.22
N GLU A 12 11.61 17.63 -6.11
CA GLU A 12 11.54 16.19 -5.82
C GLU A 12 12.69 15.72 -4.91
N VAL A 13 13.89 16.31 -5.07
CA VAL A 13 15.05 16.06 -4.21
C VAL A 13 14.87 16.66 -2.80
N ASP A 14 14.22 17.84 -2.69
CA ASP A 14 13.93 18.46 -1.40
C ASP A 14 12.79 17.78 -0.63
N SER A 15 11.83 17.18 -1.35
CA SER A 15 10.68 16.49 -0.74
C SER A 15 11.05 15.13 -0.11
N ARG A 16 12.16 14.51 -0.55
CA ARG A 16 12.69 13.28 0.09
C ARG A 16 13.26 13.51 1.49
N LYS A 17 13.55 14.76 1.89
CA LYS A 17 14.04 15.10 3.24
C LYS A 17 12.95 15.60 4.19
N LYS A 18 11.69 15.68 3.73
CA LYS A 18 10.63 16.42 4.44
C LYS A 18 9.37 15.61 4.75
N PHE A 19 9.49 14.29 4.81
CA PHE A 19 8.58 13.51 5.65
C PHE A 19 9.22 13.41 7.03
N PRO A 20 8.60 13.97 8.08
CA PRO A 20 9.12 13.77 9.41
C PRO A 20 8.95 12.28 9.76
N SER A 21 9.97 11.67 10.38
CA SER A 21 9.96 10.25 10.77
C SER A 21 8.91 9.91 11.83
N ALA A 22 8.22 10.93 12.35
CA ALA A 22 7.02 10.88 13.18
C ALA A 22 6.20 12.17 12.94
N PRO A 23 4.87 12.19 13.10
CA PRO A 23 4.07 13.40 12.94
C PRO A 23 4.51 14.53 13.90
N PRO A 24 4.39 15.81 13.50
CA PRO A 24 4.84 16.94 14.32
C PRO A 24 3.98 17.08 15.58
N THR A 25 4.65 17.23 16.73
CA THR A 25 4.00 17.46 18.03
C THR A 25 3.38 18.86 18.05
N VAL A 26 2.08 18.92 18.31
CA VAL A 26 1.35 20.17 18.55
C VAL A 26 1.49 20.49 20.04
N ASP A 27 2.21 21.57 20.38
CA ASP A 27 2.35 22.05 21.76
C ASP A 27 1.01 22.67 22.24
N LEU A 28 0.13 21.85 22.83
CA LEU A 28 -0.98 22.32 23.67
C LEU A 28 -0.52 22.36 25.13
N PRO A 29 -0.80 23.43 25.89
CA PRO A 29 -0.38 23.53 27.28
C PRO A 29 -1.06 22.45 28.15
N LEU A 30 -0.20 21.69 28.84
CA LEU A 30 -0.52 20.59 29.74
C LEU A 30 -1.30 21.11 30.96
N SER A 31 -2.46 20.51 31.24
CA SER A 31 -2.98 20.44 32.60
C SER A 31 -2.44 19.15 33.22
N GLU A 32 -1.60 19.32 34.23
CA GLU A 32 -0.96 18.26 34.97
C GLU A 32 -2.00 17.53 35.84
N GLU A 33 -2.53 16.42 35.35
CA GLU A 33 -2.89 15.30 36.21
C GLU A 33 -2.28 14.02 35.64
N GLU A 34 -1.05 13.80 36.11
CA GLU A 34 -0.27 12.58 36.00
C GLU A 34 -0.96 11.45 36.79
N THR A 35 -1.90 10.75 36.15
CA THR A 35 -2.18 9.36 36.50
C THR A 35 -1.66 8.47 35.39
N ALA A 36 -0.50 7.85 35.68
CA ALA A 36 0.25 6.94 34.84
C ALA A 36 -0.65 6.02 34.00
N ARG A 37 -0.67 6.24 32.69
CA ARG A 37 -1.01 5.20 31.72
C ARG A 37 0.32 4.65 31.20
N PRO A 38 0.58 3.35 31.33
CA PRO A 38 1.84 2.78 30.87
C PRO A 38 1.95 3.00 29.36
N ALA A 39 3.10 3.49 28.93
CA ALA A 39 3.46 3.57 27.52
C ALA A 39 3.46 2.14 26.97
N VAL A 40 2.53 1.82 26.09
CA VAL A 40 2.63 0.60 25.29
C VAL A 40 3.58 0.94 24.14
N GLU A 41 4.88 0.75 24.38
CA GLU A 41 5.85 0.59 23.32
C GLU A 41 5.46 -0.70 22.57
N GLN A 42 4.70 -0.55 21.49
CA GLN A 42 4.54 -1.65 20.55
C GLN A 42 5.79 -1.70 19.68
N GLU A 43 6.79 -2.41 20.18
CA GLU A 43 7.72 -3.13 19.32
C GLU A 43 6.89 -3.88 18.26
N PHE A 44 6.99 -3.48 16.98
CA PHE A 44 6.62 -4.37 15.87
C PHE A 44 7.73 -5.41 15.62
N ASP A 45 8.60 -5.66 16.61
CA ASP A 45 9.52 -6.77 16.58
C ASP A 45 8.72 -8.05 16.79
N SER A 46 8.70 -8.82 15.70
CA SER A 46 7.88 -10.00 15.49
C SER A 46 6.38 -9.73 15.60
N VAL A 47 5.78 -9.30 14.48
CA VAL A 47 4.45 -9.83 14.13
C VAL A 47 4.54 -11.34 14.41
N PRO A 48 3.77 -11.87 15.38
CA PRO A 48 3.90 -13.26 15.77
C PRO A 48 3.78 -14.08 14.50
N ALA A 49 4.77 -14.96 14.29
CA ALA A 49 4.77 -15.86 13.16
C ALA A 49 3.46 -16.65 13.21
N VAL A 50 2.50 -16.21 12.40
CA VAL A 50 1.17 -16.81 12.29
C VAL A 50 0.41 -16.78 13.62
N SER A 51 -0.11 -15.62 14.03
CA SER A 51 -1.44 -15.66 14.65
C SER A 51 -2.29 -16.34 13.60
N GLU A 52 -2.82 -17.52 13.91
CA GLU A 52 -3.61 -18.34 13.00
C GLU A 52 -4.49 -17.41 12.16
N ILE A 53 -4.07 -17.18 10.90
CA ILE A 53 -4.94 -16.56 9.92
C ILE A 53 -5.96 -17.66 9.77
N VAL A 54 -7.01 -17.59 10.58
CA VAL A 54 -8.22 -18.35 10.35
C VAL A 54 -8.47 -18.08 8.87
N PRO A 55 -8.40 -19.09 8.00
CA PRO A 55 -8.63 -18.86 6.59
C PRO A 55 -10.13 -18.65 6.45
N SER A 56 -10.62 -17.50 6.91
CA SER A 56 -11.77 -16.84 6.33
C SER A 56 -11.29 -16.47 4.94
N ASP A 57 -11.49 -17.43 4.04
CA ASP A 57 -11.35 -17.32 2.60
C ASP A 57 -9.89 -17.09 2.16
N LYS A 58 -9.17 -18.20 1.95
CA LYS A 58 -8.03 -18.14 1.03
C LYS A 58 -8.54 -17.51 -0.26
N PHE A 59 -8.05 -16.33 -0.61
CA PHE A 59 -8.40 -15.70 -1.87
C PHE A 59 -7.87 -16.59 -3.00
N ASP A 60 -8.73 -17.45 -3.53
CA ASP A 60 -8.40 -18.27 -4.67
C ASP A 60 -8.51 -17.41 -5.92
N LEU A 61 -7.36 -17.18 -6.55
CA LEU A 61 -7.28 -16.47 -7.84
C LEU A 61 -8.16 -17.15 -8.91
N ALA A 62 -8.48 -18.45 -8.75
CA ALA A 62 -9.38 -19.17 -9.64
C ALA A 62 -10.86 -18.77 -9.49
N GLU A 63 -11.28 -18.30 -8.31
CA GLU A 63 -12.68 -17.96 -7.99
C GLU A 63 -12.99 -16.47 -8.18
N CYS A 64 -12.02 -15.67 -8.63
CA CYS A 64 -12.24 -14.25 -8.82
C CYS A 64 -13.05 -13.90 -10.08
N SER A 65 -13.58 -12.67 -10.11
CA SER A 65 -14.37 -12.16 -11.23
C SER A 65 -13.63 -12.29 -12.57
N PRO A 66 -14.34 -12.48 -13.71
CA PRO A 66 -13.71 -12.61 -15.02
C PRO A 66 -12.78 -11.44 -15.37
N GLN A 67 -13.15 -10.23 -14.96
CA GLN A 67 -12.35 -9.02 -15.14
C GLN A 67 -11.02 -9.12 -14.39
N LEU A 68 -11.06 -9.58 -13.13
CA LEU A 68 -9.85 -9.74 -12.35
C LEU A 68 -8.98 -10.88 -12.89
N ARG A 69 -9.58 -12.00 -13.31
CA ARG A 69 -8.84 -13.09 -13.99
C ARG A 69 -8.09 -12.60 -15.22
N ASN A 70 -8.75 -11.78 -16.05
CA ASN A 70 -8.12 -11.16 -17.20
C ASN A 70 -6.94 -10.26 -16.79
N ALA A 71 -7.08 -9.48 -15.71
CA ALA A 71 -5.99 -8.66 -15.17
C ALA A 71 -4.82 -9.46 -14.58
N LEU A 72 -5.01 -10.73 -14.27
CA LEU A 72 -3.99 -11.62 -13.71
C LEU A 72 -3.35 -12.54 -14.76
N ASP A 73 -3.95 -12.62 -15.96
CA ASP A 73 -3.50 -13.48 -17.05
C ASP A 73 -2.26 -12.88 -17.74
N PRO A 74 -1.16 -13.64 -17.91
CA PRO A 74 -0.01 -13.22 -18.70
C PRO A 74 -0.27 -12.97 -20.17
N ALA A 75 -1.28 -13.56 -20.77
CA ALA A 75 -1.57 -13.44 -22.19
C ALA A 75 -2.30 -12.13 -22.56
N THR A 76 -2.76 -11.35 -21.59
CA THR A 76 -3.64 -10.19 -21.84
C THR A 76 -2.88 -8.87 -21.75
N VAL A 77 -3.35 -7.88 -22.51
CA VAL A 77 -2.82 -6.52 -22.46
C VAL A 77 -2.98 -5.92 -21.06
N VAL A 78 -4.13 -6.16 -20.42
CA VAL A 78 -4.42 -5.67 -19.07
C VAL A 78 -3.46 -6.27 -18.05
N GLY A 79 -3.20 -7.59 -18.12
CA GLY A 79 -2.24 -8.24 -17.24
C GLY A 79 -0.82 -7.70 -17.42
N GLU A 80 -0.43 -7.37 -18.66
CA GLU A 80 0.87 -6.73 -18.90
C GLU A 80 0.97 -5.34 -18.28
N GLN A 81 -0.12 -4.55 -18.28
CA GLN A 81 -0.14 -3.26 -17.58
C GLN A 81 0.07 -3.43 -16.07
N PHE A 82 -0.56 -4.42 -15.44
CA PHE A 82 -0.37 -4.70 -14.01
C PHE A 82 1.05 -5.19 -13.70
N ARG A 83 1.66 -6.03 -14.55
CA ARG A 83 3.07 -6.45 -14.39
C ARG A 83 4.06 -5.30 -14.59
N ALA A 84 3.78 -4.40 -15.53
CA ALA A 84 4.56 -3.18 -15.71
C ALA A 84 4.46 -2.28 -14.47
N LEU A 85 3.27 -2.11 -13.90
CA LEU A 85 3.06 -1.38 -12.65
C LEU A 85 3.81 -2.01 -11.47
N ARG A 86 3.70 -3.32 -11.28
CA ARG A 86 4.48 -4.07 -10.28
C ARG A 86 5.98 -3.84 -10.44
N THR A 87 6.48 -3.91 -11.66
CA THR A 87 7.91 -3.71 -11.94
C THR A 87 8.37 -2.32 -11.52
N ARG A 88 7.58 -1.27 -11.82
CA ARG A 88 7.86 0.10 -11.37
C ARG A 88 7.85 0.21 -9.85
N LEU A 89 6.88 -0.42 -9.17
CA LEU A 89 6.82 -0.43 -7.71
C LEU A 89 8.01 -1.17 -7.09
N ASN A 90 8.45 -2.29 -7.66
CA ASN A 90 9.64 -3.02 -7.21
C ASN A 90 10.91 -2.17 -7.37
N LEU A 91 11.01 -1.34 -8.41
CA LEU A 91 12.11 -0.39 -8.57
C LEU A 91 12.11 0.70 -7.48
N LEU A 92 10.93 1.24 -7.14
CA LEU A 92 10.78 2.21 -6.05
C LEU A 92 11.04 1.58 -4.67
N GLN A 93 10.61 0.33 -4.47
CA GLN A 93 10.81 -0.41 -3.22
C GLN A 93 12.30 -0.58 -2.90
N LYS A 94 13.15 -0.80 -3.91
CA LYS A 94 14.62 -0.87 -3.75
C LYS A 94 15.24 0.42 -3.23
N GLN A 95 14.56 1.56 -3.36
CA GLN A 95 15.06 2.86 -2.92
C GLN A 95 14.50 3.27 -1.56
N ASN A 96 13.22 2.94 -1.28
CA ASN A 96 12.45 3.57 -0.18
C ASN A 96 11.76 2.57 0.78
N GLU A 97 12.16 1.29 0.81
CA GLU A 97 11.54 0.25 1.68
C GLU A 97 10.00 0.28 1.72
N ILE A 98 9.36 0.28 0.57
CA ILE A 98 7.90 0.34 0.48
C ILE A 98 7.30 -1.00 0.92
N LYS A 99 6.59 -1.02 2.05
CA LYS A 99 5.87 -2.21 2.56
C LYS A 99 4.35 -2.09 2.49
N VAL A 100 3.82 -0.86 2.43
CA VAL A 100 2.38 -0.56 2.44
C VAL A 100 2.03 0.33 1.25
N ILE A 101 0.94 0.00 0.56
CA ILE A 101 0.44 0.75 -0.60
C ILE A 101 -1.04 1.07 -0.35
N LEU A 102 -1.39 2.36 -0.39
CA LEU A 102 -2.78 2.82 -0.38
C LEU A 102 -3.25 3.03 -1.82
N VAL A 103 -4.38 2.43 -2.18
CA VAL A 103 -5.07 2.67 -3.45
C VAL A 103 -6.31 3.53 -3.18
N THR A 104 -6.38 4.69 -3.82
CA THR A 104 -7.51 5.63 -3.70
C THR A 104 -7.78 6.28 -5.05
N SER A 105 -8.88 7.03 -5.15
CA SER A 105 -9.28 7.72 -6.37
C SER A 105 -10.13 8.94 -6.04
N THR A 106 -10.37 9.78 -7.04
CA THR A 106 -11.01 11.08 -6.85
C THR A 106 -12.53 10.98 -6.83
N VAL A 107 -13.12 9.97 -7.50
CA VAL A 107 -14.58 9.73 -7.48
C VAL A 107 -14.94 8.25 -7.23
N PRO A 108 -16.18 7.95 -6.79
CA PRO A 108 -16.66 6.57 -6.65
C PRO A 108 -16.57 5.77 -7.96
N GLU A 109 -16.48 4.45 -7.86
CA GLU A 109 -16.58 3.53 -9.02
C GLU A 109 -15.48 3.63 -10.11
N GLU A 110 -14.40 4.40 -9.89
CA GLU A 110 -13.23 4.47 -10.81
C GLU A 110 -12.39 3.18 -10.88
N GLY A 111 -12.80 2.11 -10.19
CA GLY A 111 -12.06 0.84 -10.20
C GLY A 111 -10.94 0.73 -9.17
N LYS A 112 -10.98 1.52 -8.08
CA LYS A 112 -10.05 1.41 -6.93
C LYS A 112 -9.86 -0.03 -6.46
N SER A 113 -10.95 -0.72 -6.15
CA SER A 113 -10.93 -2.10 -5.65
C SER A 113 -10.40 -3.07 -6.71
N PHE A 114 -10.77 -2.88 -7.99
CA PHE A 114 -10.22 -3.65 -9.10
C PHE A 114 -8.70 -3.47 -9.24
N THR A 115 -8.21 -2.23 -9.19
CA THR A 115 -6.79 -1.93 -9.24
C THR A 115 -6.04 -2.48 -8.03
N ALA A 116 -6.60 -2.36 -6.83
CA ALA A 116 -6.02 -2.89 -5.59
C ALA A 116 -5.87 -4.42 -5.66
N CYS A 117 -6.94 -5.14 -6.00
CA CYS A 117 -6.92 -6.59 -6.11
C CYS A 117 -6.03 -7.08 -7.26
N GLY A 118 -6.08 -6.42 -8.43
CA GLY A 118 -5.24 -6.78 -9.58
C GLY A 118 -3.76 -6.60 -9.28
N LEU A 119 -3.40 -5.49 -8.65
CA LEU A 119 -2.02 -5.22 -8.22
C LEU A 119 -1.57 -6.22 -7.16
N ALA A 120 -2.40 -6.48 -6.15
CA ALA A 120 -2.10 -7.45 -5.11
C ALA A 120 -1.86 -8.84 -5.69
N GLY A 121 -2.70 -9.29 -6.62
CA GLY A 121 -2.58 -10.59 -7.27
C GLY A 121 -1.29 -10.72 -8.09
N VAL A 122 -0.89 -9.73 -8.89
CA VAL A 122 0.38 -9.81 -9.65
C VAL A 122 1.62 -9.73 -8.75
N ILE A 123 1.53 -9.09 -7.59
CA ILE A 123 2.60 -9.12 -6.57
C ILE A 123 2.63 -10.50 -5.92
N ALA A 124 1.48 -11.08 -5.58
CA ALA A 124 1.39 -12.40 -4.97
C ALA A 124 1.85 -13.54 -5.89
N GLN A 125 1.76 -13.37 -7.22
CA GLN A 125 2.34 -14.29 -8.20
C GLN A 125 3.89 -14.30 -8.20
N GLU A 126 4.54 -13.29 -7.60
CA GLU A 126 6.00 -13.26 -7.51
C GLU A 126 6.50 -14.24 -6.42
N PRO A 127 7.48 -15.10 -6.73
CA PRO A 127 7.98 -16.09 -5.77
C PRO A 127 8.45 -15.45 -4.46
N GLY A 128 7.98 -15.99 -3.33
CA GLY A 128 8.37 -15.54 -2.00
C GLY A 128 7.70 -14.27 -1.50
N LYS A 129 6.77 -13.67 -2.27
CA LYS A 129 5.96 -12.55 -1.79
C LYS A 129 4.74 -13.06 -1.03
N ARG A 130 4.41 -12.39 0.07
CA ARG A 130 3.15 -12.54 0.80
C ARG A 130 2.45 -11.20 0.79
N VAL A 131 1.19 -11.21 0.38
CA VAL A 131 0.40 -9.98 0.19
C VAL A 131 -0.89 -10.12 0.98
N VAL A 132 -1.26 -9.06 1.69
CA VAL A 132 -2.55 -8.94 2.36
C VAL A 132 -3.25 -7.73 1.76
N VAL A 133 -4.51 -7.92 1.37
CA VAL A 133 -5.39 -6.83 0.97
C VAL A 133 -6.28 -6.50 2.16
N ILE A 134 -6.38 -5.22 2.48
CA ILE A 134 -7.25 -4.73 3.55
C ILE A 134 -8.24 -3.79 2.89
N ASP A 135 -9.52 -4.14 2.92
CA ASP A 135 -10.57 -3.21 2.52
C ASP A 135 -10.79 -2.19 3.65
N LEU A 136 -10.58 -0.93 3.32
CA LEU A 136 -10.76 0.21 4.21
C LEU A 136 -11.97 1.08 3.82
N ASP A 137 -12.74 0.68 2.80
CA ASP A 137 -14.00 1.36 2.46
C ASP A 137 -15.14 0.89 3.36
N MET A 138 -15.26 1.53 4.53
CA MET A 138 -16.36 1.25 5.47
C MET A 138 -17.70 1.87 5.04
N ARG A 139 -17.75 2.68 3.97
CA ARG A 139 -18.97 3.35 3.53
C ARG A 139 -19.74 2.49 2.53
N LYS A 140 -19.02 1.88 1.60
CA LYS A 140 -19.55 0.95 0.61
C LYS A 140 -18.58 -0.23 0.50
N PRO A 141 -18.58 -1.13 1.49
CA PRO A 141 -17.75 -2.33 1.44
C PRO A 141 -18.13 -3.13 0.19
N GLY A 142 -17.12 -3.60 -0.55
CA GLY A 142 -17.25 -4.19 -1.88
C GLY A 142 -16.63 -5.57 -2.01
#